data_AF-A0A9D8TVI3-F1
#
_entry.id   AF-A0A9D8TVI3-F1
#
_cell.length_a   1.000
_cell.length_b   1.000
_cell.length_c   1.000
_cell.angle_alpha   90.00
_cell.angle_beta   90.00
_cell.angle_gamma   90.00
#
_symmetry.space_group_name_H-M   'P 1'
#
loop_
_entity.id
_entity.type
_entity.pdbx_description
1 polymer ?
#
loop_
_entity_poly.entity_id
_entity_poly.type
_entity_poly.pdbx_seq_one_letter_code
_entity_poly.pdbx_strand_id
1 'polypeptide(L)'
;MALLTPNDIRNHRFNTTRFREGYDIDEVDSFLDEVTETIDALSSNAMGRSGAAAMLEAPQGDDKSKELEDKNKELEDKSKELEDKNKEL
;
A
#
# COMPACT_ATOMS: atom_id res chain seq x y z
N MET A 1 -10.70 -21.50 2.54
CA MET A 1 -9.84 -20.97 3.62
C MET A 1 -9.83 -19.45 3.54
N ALA A 2 -10.06 -18.75 4.65
CA ALA A 2 -9.74 -17.32 4.73
C ALA A 2 -8.22 -17.16 4.90
N LEU A 3 -7.62 -16.15 4.27
CA LEU A 3 -6.23 -15.78 4.55
C LEU A 3 -6.15 -15.13 5.92
N LEU A 4 -5.16 -15.54 6.72
CA LEU A 4 -4.89 -14.99 8.03
C LEU A 4 -4.22 -13.62 7.86
N THR A 5 -4.74 -12.57 8.52
CA THR A 5 -4.06 -11.28 8.57
C THR A 5 -3.17 -11.16 9.83
N PRO A 6 -2.15 -10.27 9.82
CA PRO A 6 -1.37 -9.95 11.02
C PRO A 6 -2.24 -9.60 12.23
N ASN A 7 -3.34 -8.88 12.00
CA ASN A 7 -4.28 -8.49 13.05
C ASN A 7 -5.10 -9.68 13.57
N ASP A 8 -5.44 -10.65 12.72
CA ASP A 8 -6.15 -11.85 13.15
C ASP A 8 -5.29 -12.71 14.08
N ILE A 9 -3.98 -12.80 13.82
CA ILE A 9 -3.02 -13.52 14.67
C ILE A 9 -2.95 -12.89 16.05
N ARG A 10 -2.73 -11.56 16.11
CA ARG A 10 -2.63 -10.81 17.36
C ARG A 10 -3.89 -10.87 18.22
N ASN A 11 -5.06 -10.91 17.59
CA ASN A 11 -6.33 -10.97 18.29
C ASN A 11 -6.79 -12.40 18.60
N HIS A 12 -6.07 -13.42 18.12
CA HIS A 12 -6.44 -14.80 18.37
C HIS A 12 -6.13 -15.20 19.82
N ARG A 13 -7.09 -15.87 20.46
CA ARG A 13 -6.95 -16.37 21.84
C ARG A 13 -6.92 -17.89 21.79
N PHE A 14 -5.79 -18.48 22.17
CA PHE A 14 -5.68 -19.93 22.31
C PHE A 14 -6.37 -20.41 23.59
N ASN A 15 -6.94 -21.61 23.54
CA ASN A 15 -7.50 -22.26 24.72
C ASN A 15 -6.37 -22.77 25.61
N THR A 16 -6.40 -22.45 26.90
CA THR A 16 -5.41 -22.95 27.86
C THR A 16 -5.78 -24.35 28.36
N THR A 17 -4.78 -25.22 28.50
CA THR A 17 -4.96 -26.57 29.02
C THR A 17 -4.21 -26.73 30.34
N ARG A 18 -4.90 -27.19 31.40
CA ARG A 18 -4.29 -27.37 32.74
C ARG A 18 -3.87 -28.80 33.06
N PHE A 19 -4.44 -29.79 32.37
CA PHE A 19 -4.27 -31.21 32.69
C PHE A 19 -3.54 -32.01 31.61
N ARG A 20 -3.06 -31.33 30.57
CA ARG A 20 -2.34 -31.91 29.44
C ARG A 20 -1.11 -31.07 29.18
N GLU A 21 -0.10 -31.70 28.60
CA GLU A 21 1.05 -30.98 28.05
C GLU A 21 0.55 -29.92 27.07
N GLY A 22 1.06 -28.71 27.24
CA GLY A 22 0.74 -27.55 26.44
C GLY A 22 2.01 -26.76 26.17
N TYR A 23 1.94 -25.86 25.21
CA TYR A 23 3.04 -24.94 24.94
C TYR A 23 3.14 -23.90 26.06
N ASP A 24 4.36 -23.40 26.29
CA ASP A 24 4.57 -22.26 27.15
C ASP A 24 3.96 -21.00 26.52
N ILE A 25 3.25 -20.21 27.32
CA ILE A 25 2.48 -19.07 26.82
C ILE A 25 3.43 -17.99 26.29
N ASP A 26 4.52 -17.72 27.00
CA ASP A 26 5.47 -16.68 26.61
C ASP A 26 6.25 -17.10 25.34
N GLU A 27 6.56 -18.39 25.20
CA GLU A 27 7.16 -18.95 23.98
C GLU A 27 6.21 -18.84 22.77
N VAL A 28 4.92 -19.17 22.95
CA VAL A 28 3.91 -19.02 21.89
C VAL A 28 3.77 -17.57 21.50
N ASP A 29 3.66 -16.65 22.46
CA ASP A 29 3.50 -15.22 22.18
C ASP A 29 4.71 -14.69 21.38
N SER A 30 5.93 -15.07 21.77
CA SER A 30 7.16 -14.70 21.06
C SER A 30 7.19 -15.22 19.61
N PHE A 31 6.74 -16.46 19.39
CA PHE A 31 6.65 -17.04 18.06
C PHE A 31 5.57 -16.37 17.19
N LEU A 32 4.43 -15.99 17.78
CA LEU A 32 3.37 -15.28 17.05
C LEU A 32 3.82 -13.89 16.58
N ASP A 33 4.67 -13.22 17.36
CA ASP A 33 5.29 -11.96 16.93
C ASP A 33 6.18 -12.15 15.70
N GLU A 34 7.05 -13.17 15.68
CA GLU A 34 7.90 -13.50 14.52
C GLU A 34 7.08 -13.86 13.26
N VAL A 35 6.01 -14.64 13.44
CA VAL A 35 5.09 -15.00 12.35
C VAL A 35 4.40 -13.75 11.80
N THR A 36 3.97 -12.85 12.68
CA THR A 36 3.31 -11.60 12.30
C THR A 36 4.26 -10.70 11.50
N GLU A 37 5.51 -10.53 11.96
CA GLU A 37 6.54 -9.79 11.23
C GLU A 37 6.81 -10.39 9.85
N THR A 38 6.92 -11.71 9.77
CA THR A 38 7.15 -12.42 8.50
C THR A 38 5.99 -12.22 7.53
N ILE A 39 4.75 -12.31 8.00
CA ILE A 39 3.56 -12.11 7.15
C ILE A 39 3.47 -10.65 6.70
N ASP A 40 3.79 -9.69 7.56
CA ASP A 40 3.80 -8.28 7.21
C ASP A 40 4.90 -7.96 6.19
N ALA A 41 6.09 -8.54 6.34
CA ALA A 41 7.17 -8.45 5.37
C ALA A 41 6.82 -9.12 4.03
N LEU A 42 6.17 -10.29 4.05
CA LEU A 42 5.70 -10.96 2.84
C LEU A 42 4.57 -10.20 2.14
N SER A 43 3.64 -9.63 2.91
CA SER A 43 2.58 -8.76 2.40
C SER A 43 3.16 -7.49 1.79
N SER A 44 4.11 -6.85 2.47
CA SER A 44 4.85 -5.69 1.97
C SER A 44 5.70 -6.01 0.76
N ASN A 45 6.29 -7.20 0.67
CA ASN A 45 7.07 -7.64 -0.49
C ASN A 45 6.16 -8.09 -1.65
N ALA A 46 4.99 -8.65 -1.36
CA ALA A 46 3.97 -8.92 -2.37
C ALA A 46 3.39 -7.60 -2.91
N MET A 47 3.04 -6.66 -2.02
CA MET A 47 2.63 -5.30 -2.35
C MET A 47 3.74 -4.51 -3.04
N GLY A 48 5.01 -4.72 -2.66
CA GLY A 48 6.20 -4.11 -3.24
C GLY A 48 6.64 -4.75 -4.55
N ARG A 49 6.22 -6.00 -4.84
CA ARG A 49 6.34 -6.60 -6.17
C ARG A 49 5.24 -6.12 -7.12
N SER A 50 4.03 -5.88 -6.63
CA SER A 50 3.03 -5.07 -7.35
C SER A 50 3.36 -3.57 -7.31
N GLY A 51 4.23 -3.15 -6.39
CA GLY A 51 4.68 -1.78 -6.14
C GLY A 51 6.00 -1.44 -6.82
N ALA A 52 6.71 -2.41 -7.40
CA ALA A 52 7.79 -2.13 -8.35
C ALA A 52 7.24 -1.50 -9.65
N ALA A 53 5.92 -1.59 -9.87
CA ALA A 53 5.20 -0.76 -10.84
C ALA A 53 4.71 0.60 -10.26
N ALA A 54 4.74 0.80 -8.94
CA ALA A 54 4.26 1.99 -8.24
C ALA A 54 5.36 2.83 -7.55
N MET A 55 6.63 2.41 -7.56
CA MET A 55 7.80 3.22 -7.13
C MET A 55 8.16 4.32 -8.15
N LEU A 56 7.14 4.92 -8.78
CA LEU A 56 7.19 6.21 -9.47
C LEU A 56 6.56 7.34 -8.64
N GLU A 57 6.07 7.09 -7.43
CA GLU A 57 5.46 8.16 -6.59
C GLU A 57 6.46 8.76 -5.57
N ALA A 58 7.18 9.76 -6.09
CA ALA A 58 7.67 11.01 -5.50
C ALA A 58 7.94 11.15 -3.98
N PRO A 59 9.12 11.70 -3.62
CA PRO A 59 9.21 12.71 -2.57
C PRO A 59 8.81 14.10 -3.13
N GLN A 60 8.12 14.89 -2.30
CA GLN A 60 7.84 16.34 -2.42
C GLN A 60 6.58 16.75 -3.20
N GLY A 61 5.46 16.78 -2.45
CA GLY A 61 4.32 17.63 -2.75
C GLY A 61 4.68 19.10 -2.45
N ASP A 62 4.35 19.98 -3.39
CA ASP A 62 3.92 21.38 -3.24
C ASP A 62 4.35 22.26 -4.43
N ASP A 63 5.49 21.99 -5.10
CA ASP A 63 5.93 22.80 -6.25
C ASP A 63 5.49 22.27 -7.63
N LYS A 64 5.50 20.94 -7.84
CA LYS A 64 5.10 20.34 -9.15
C LYS A 64 3.62 20.53 -9.49
N SER A 65 2.76 20.63 -8.47
CA SER A 65 1.31 20.77 -8.66
C SER A 65 0.95 22.08 -9.36
N LYS A 66 1.63 23.18 -9.00
CA LYS A 66 1.43 24.49 -9.63
C LYS A 66 1.92 24.52 -11.08
N GLU A 67 3.08 23.93 -11.35
CA GLU A 67 3.62 23.87 -12.71
C GLU A 67 2.74 23.00 -13.64
N LEU A 68 2.14 21.93 -13.09
CA LEU A 68 1.18 21.09 -13.81
C LEU A 68 -0.15 21.81 -14.08
N GLU A 69 -0.65 22.61 -13.15
CA GLU A 69 -1.84 23.45 -13.36
C GLU A 69 -1.60 24.53 -14.43
N ASP A 70 -0.44 25.20 -14.40
CA ASP A 70 -0.08 26.21 -15.39
C ASP A 70 0.06 25.60 -16.80
N LYS A 71 0.69 24.42 -16.91
CA LYS A 71 0.80 23.70 -18.19
C LYS A 71 -0.54 23.20 -18.72
N ASN A 72 -1.42 22.73 -17.84
CA ASN A 72 -2.77 22.29 -18.26
C ASN A 72 -3.59 23.46 -18.78
N LYS A 73 -3.50 24.63 -18.14
CA LYS A 73 -4.16 25.84 -18.61
C LYS A 73 -3.65 26.31 -19.98
N GLU A 74 -2.33 26.27 -20.22
CA GLU A 74 -1.75 26.62 -21.53
C GLU A 74 -2.15 25.63 -22.64
N LEU A 75 -2.31 24.34 -22.30
CA LEU A 75 -2.78 23.31 -23.24
C LEU A 75 -4.25 23.49 -23.62
N GLU A 76 -5.10 23.95 -22.69
CA GLU A 76 -6.48 24.29 -22.98
C GLU A 76 -6.57 25.49 -23.95
N ASP A 77 -5.77 26.53 -23.71
CA ASP A 77 -5.72 27.71 -24.59
C ASP A 77 -5.22 27.34 -26.00
N LYS A 78 -4.17 26.51 -26.13
CA LYS A 78 -3.68 26.02 -27.43
C LYS A 78 -4.68 25.13 -28.15
N SER A 79 -5.39 24.26 -27.43
CA SER A 79 -6.41 23.40 -28.05
C SER A 79 -7.56 24.24 -28.61
N LYS A 80 -7.95 25.30 -27.89
CA LYS A 80 -8.99 26.22 -28.34
C LYS A 80 -8.56 27.05 -29.56
N GLU A 81 -7.32 27.54 -29.57
CA GLU A 81 -6.77 28.26 -30.73
C GLU A 81 -6.65 27.36 -31.97
N LEU A 82 -6.26 26.09 -31.79
CA LEU A 82 -6.22 25.11 -32.87
C LEU A 82 -7.62 24.75 -33.41
N GLU A 83 -8.63 24.67 -32.54
CA GLU A 83 -10.02 24.48 -32.96
C GLU A 83 -10.55 25.66 -33.76
N ASP A 84 -10.23 26.89 -33.36
CA ASP A 84 -10.65 28.09 -34.07
C ASP A 84 -9.94 28.18 -35.44
N LYS A 85 -8.65 27.85 -35.50
CA LYS A 85 -7.87 27.84 -36.75
C LYS A 85 -8.31 26.76 -37.74
N ASN A 86 -8.82 25.63 -37.25
CA ASN A 86 -9.41 24.58 -38.09
C ASN A 86 -10.82 24.91 -38.59
N LYS A 87 -11.50 25.89 -37.98
CA LYS A 87 -12.82 26.37 -38.46
C LYS A 87 -12.71 27.50 -39.48
N GLU A 88 -11.57 28.19 -39.55
CA GLU A 88 -11.29 29.26 -40.52
C GLU A 88 -10.63 28.76 -41.83
N LEU A 89 -10.33 27.46 -41.94
CA LEU A 89 -9.89 26.77 -43.17
C LEU A 89 -11.06 25.99 -43.80
#